data_AF-A0A1K2HWS4-F1
#
_entry.id   AF-A0A1K2HWS4-F1
#
_cell.length_a   1.000
_cell.length_b   1.000
_cell.length_c   1.000
_cell.angle_alpha   90.00
_cell.angle_beta   90.00
_cell.angle_gamma   90.00
#
_symmetry.space_group_name_H-M   'P 1'
#
loop_
_entity.id
_entity.type
_entity.pdbx_description
1 polymer ?
#
loop_
_entity_poly.entity_id
_entity_poly.type
_entity_poly.pdbx_seq_one_letter_code
_entity_poly.pdbx_strand_id
1 'polypeptide(L)'
;MDKPNPNEKFVGIQVSPISFLDEGVDTVLDTLKDRVGVNVLMLGTVSWLGLKTGRSISHKLDGWPDHGVPEPFAMKGGAYFNPDPAYYNGTFIKDYRARDPEFAGKDILKMVIPAAHARGMKVFIELMEPFFKYTGHGSTNTVDIPNLAQAMEIDIFGRLSGDPSTSHPDYRNWILSMIEDQVRNHALDGVMWCNERNSPLDTLIQGGAPGDFSTHARREAMERGIDVEACRRALLNLYDFMQEAAAGKSFADGAFVTFIRTLWDNPEALVWEKFWLERNKDLDRELYGLVKWCKPGLPFGLNVWNRNHFNIFRKAQWPWEEQTRYADWVKPITYQHQAGEVFTKELGFFQKTILRDFSPDEATAVLYRLLGLKEAPFSGLIAAGMDPDTYVHGQCADALRGVNGKAKVYMGIGVDAPRTKPETAKMTPDIAYRSVMATYRAGGHGVVLAPNYASMHLTNLDGVAKALDELGLR
;
A
#
# COMPACT_ATOMS: atom_id res chain seq x y z
N MET A 1 4.55 0.80 -31.48
CA MET A 1 4.73 1.62 -30.27
C MET A 1 6.04 2.32 -30.42
N ASP A 2 6.07 3.63 -30.20
CA ASP A 2 7.32 4.37 -30.15
C ASP A 2 8.14 3.88 -28.96
N LYS A 3 9.46 3.78 -29.13
CA LYS A 3 10.35 3.42 -28.02
C LYS A 3 10.22 4.48 -26.91
N PRO A 4 10.26 4.09 -25.63
CA PRO A 4 10.19 5.05 -24.53
C PRO A 4 11.38 6.02 -24.59
N ASN A 5 11.14 7.27 -24.21
CA ASN A 5 12.16 8.31 -24.18
C ASN A 5 13.13 8.07 -23.00
N PRO A 6 14.43 7.83 -23.23
CA PRO A 6 15.40 7.60 -22.14
C PRO A 6 15.54 8.78 -21.18
N ASN A 7 15.28 10.01 -21.65
CA ASN A 7 15.32 11.20 -20.79
C ASN A 7 14.16 11.26 -19.79
N GLU A 8 13.09 10.50 -20.04
CA GLU A 8 11.91 10.39 -19.16
C GLU A 8 11.91 9.10 -18.33
N LYS A 9 13.02 8.34 -18.36
CA LYS A 9 13.14 7.07 -17.64
C LYS A 9 12.71 7.20 -16.18
N PHE A 10 11.82 6.31 -15.76
CA PHE A 10 11.44 6.13 -14.38
C PHE A 10 11.43 4.65 -14.02
N VAL A 11 12.53 4.19 -13.43
CA VAL A 11 12.71 2.84 -12.90
C VAL A 11 13.02 2.98 -11.42
N GLY A 12 11.95 2.93 -10.62
CA GLY A 12 12.02 3.02 -9.17
C GLY A 12 12.23 1.66 -8.51
N ILE A 13 12.76 1.66 -7.30
CA ILE A 13 12.77 0.47 -6.42
C ILE A 13 12.54 0.86 -4.97
N GLN A 14 11.70 0.09 -4.28
CA GLN A 14 11.46 0.22 -2.84
C GLN A 14 12.61 -0.43 -2.09
N VAL A 15 13.29 0.35 -1.24
CA VAL A 15 14.49 -0.12 -0.51
C VAL A 15 14.32 0.16 0.98
N SER A 16 14.41 -0.90 1.78
CA SER A 16 14.50 -0.79 3.22
C SER A 16 15.90 -0.33 3.65
N PRO A 17 16.00 0.48 4.72
CA PRO A 17 17.28 0.90 5.29
C PRO A 17 18.25 -0.23 5.64
N ILE A 18 17.76 -1.45 5.94
CA ILE A 18 18.62 -2.59 6.27
C ILE A 18 19.62 -2.92 5.16
N SER A 19 19.21 -2.81 3.89
CA SER A 19 20.09 -3.13 2.76
C SER A 19 21.36 -2.26 2.75
N PHE A 20 21.24 -0.98 3.13
CA PHE A 20 22.39 -0.08 3.19
C PHE A 20 23.28 -0.31 4.41
N LEU A 21 22.72 -0.85 5.51
CA LEU A 21 23.49 -1.17 6.71
C LEU A 21 24.30 -2.45 6.57
N ASP A 22 23.72 -3.43 5.87
CA ASP A 22 24.28 -4.76 5.68
C ASP A 22 25.26 -4.78 4.50
N GLU A 23 24.82 -4.34 3.33
CA GLU A 23 25.58 -4.48 2.08
C GLU A 23 26.49 -3.26 1.81
N GLY A 24 26.22 -2.15 2.48
CA GLY A 24 26.90 -0.86 2.29
C GLY A 24 26.24 0.01 1.21
N VAL A 25 26.35 1.33 1.38
CA VAL A 25 25.67 2.30 0.50
C VAL A 25 26.11 2.18 -0.94
N ASP A 26 27.42 2.22 -1.21
CA ASP A 26 27.94 2.17 -2.57
C ASP A 26 27.58 0.87 -3.29
N THR A 27 27.76 -0.28 -2.64
CA THR A 27 27.44 -1.60 -3.19
C THR A 27 25.98 -1.69 -3.66
N VAL A 28 25.03 -1.24 -2.82
CA VAL A 28 23.60 -1.28 -3.15
C VAL A 28 23.32 -0.36 -4.33
N LEU A 29 23.82 0.88 -4.30
CA LEU A 29 23.58 1.85 -5.36
C LEU A 29 24.16 1.40 -6.71
N ASP A 30 25.39 0.90 -6.71
CA ASP A 30 26.07 0.41 -7.91
C ASP A 30 25.37 -0.83 -8.47
N THR A 31 24.93 -1.76 -7.61
CA THR A 31 24.15 -2.93 -8.04
C THR A 31 22.83 -2.50 -8.69
N LEU A 32 22.07 -1.63 -8.03
CA LEU A 32 20.78 -1.18 -8.54
C LEU A 32 20.91 -0.40 -9.85
N LYS A 33 21.91 0.48 -9.95
CA LYS A 33 22.15 1.28 -11.14
C LYS A 33 22.68 0.43 -12.30
N ASP A 34 23.78 -0.28 -12.09
CA ASP A 34 24.55 -0.88 -13.19
C ASP A 34 24.02 -2.27 -13.57
N ARG A 35 23.61 -3.10 -12.59
CA ARG A 35 23.04 -4.42 -12.89
C ARG A 35 21.59 -4.33 -13.30
N VAL A 36 20.78 -3.51 -12.63
CA VAL A 36 19.31 -3.51 -12.84
C VAL A 36 18.86 -2.38 -13.77
N GLY A 37 19.52 -1.23 -13.75
CA GLY A 37 19.08 -0.04 -14.49
C GLY A 37 18.11 0.83 -13.68
N VAL A 38 18.10 0.76 -12.35
CA VAL A 38 17.32 1.64 -11.48
C VAL A 38 17.88 3.06 -11.53
N ASN A 39 17.00 4.07 -11.56
CA ASN A 39 17.38 5.48 -11.44
C ASN A 39 16.61 6.24 -10.35
N VAL A 40 15.67 5.61 -9.66
CA VAL A 40 14.93 6.22 -8.53
C VAL A 40 14.91 5.26 -7.34
N LEU A 41 15.30 5.73 -6.16
CA LEU A 41 15.17 5.01 -4.91
C LEU A 41 13.91 5.48 -4.19
N MET A 42 13.06 4.54 -3.78
CA MET A 42 11.93 4.78 -2.88
C MET A 42 12.36 4.29 -1.50
N LEU A 43 12.87 5.21 -0.69
CA LEU A 43 13.55 4.89 0.56
C LEU A 43 12.54 4.88 1.71
N GLY A 44 12.36 3.72 2.34
CA GLY A 44 11.51 3.62 3.54
C GLY A 44 12.16 4.35 4.71
N THR A 45 11.58 5.47 5.15
CA THR A 45 12.18 6.31 6.20
C THR A 45 11.56 6.13 7.58
N VAL A 46 10.33 5.60 7.64
CA VAL A 46 9.63 5.26 8.89
C VAL A 46 8.85 3.97 8.69
N SER A 47 9.03 2.97 9.55
CA SER A 47 8.22 1.75 9.51
C SER A 47 8.37 0.89 10.77
N TRP A 48 7.30 0.16 11.11
CA TRP A 48 7.26 -0.98 12.05
C TRP A 48 6.72 -2.25 11.37
N LEU A 49 6.61 -2.26 10.04
CA LEU A 49 6.17 -3.41 9.26
C LEU A 49 7.36 -4.32 8.93
N GLY A 50 7.29 -5.60 9.30
CA GLY A 50 8.38 -6.57 9.07
C GLY A 50 8.83 -6.64 7.62
N LEU A 51 7.88 -6.59 6.67
CA LEU A 51 8.14 -6.50 5.23
C LEU A 51 9.06 -5.33 4.82
N LYS A 52 9.02 -4.24 5.58
CA LYS A 52 9.70 -2.97 5.29
C LYS A 52 10.89 -2.71 6.21
N THR A 53 10.96 -3.37 7.36
CA THR A 53 12.05 -3.20 8.33
C THR A 53 13.11 -4.30 8.21
N GLY A 54 12.72 -5.52 7.81
CA GLY A 54 13.59 -6.70 7.82
C GLY A 54 14.00 -7.23 6.46
N ARG A 55 14.70 -8.37 6.52
CA ARG A 55 14.99 -9.25 5.38
C ARG A 55 13.75 -10.07 4.98
N SER A 56 13.84 -10.84 3.89
CA SER A 56 12.73 -11.64 3.35
C SER A 56 11.99 -12.45 4.42
N ILE A 57 10.69 -12.17 4.58
CA ILE A 57 9.80 -12.91 5.49
C ILE A 57 9.36 -14.27 4.92
N SER A 58 9.53 -14.48 3.61
CA SER A 58 9.21 -15.74 2.93
C SER A 58 10.44 -16.64 2.70
N HIS A 59 11.59 -16.35 3.32
CA HIS A 59 12.83 -17.11 3.14
C HIS A 59 12.69 -18.62 3.39
N LYS A 60 11.75 -19.05 4.24
CA LYS A 60 11.46 -20.48 4.47
C LYS A 60 10.86 -21.17 3.24
N LEU A 61 10.19 -20.43 2.37
CA LEU A 61 9.57 -20.93 1.14
C LEU A 61 10.43 -20.66 -0.09
N ASP A 62 11.09 -19.50 -0.12
CA ASP A 62 11.79 -18.98 -1.31
C ASP A 62 13.30 -19.09 -1.24
N GLY A 63 13.86 -19.37 -0.06
CA GLY A 63 15.28 -19.17 0.21
C GLY A 63 15.61 -17.71 0.52
N TRP A 64 16.83 -17.48 0.96
CA TRP A 64 17.35 -16.12 1.10
C TRP A 64 17.67 -15.52 -0.27
N PRO A 65 17.46 -14.21 -0.46
CA PRO A 65 18.00 -13.48 -1.60
C PRO A 65 19.48 -13.77 -1.84
N ASP A 66 19.90 -13.69 -3.10
CA ASP A 66 21.27 -13.92 -3.58
C ASP A 66 22.22 -12.74 -3.31
N HIS A 67 21.87 -11.89 -2.34
CA HIS A 67 22.64 -10.74 -1.88
C HIS A 67 22.29 -10.39 -0.42
N GLY A 68 23.20 -9.69 0.25
CA GLY A 68 23.07 -9.36 1.67
C GLY A 68 23.29 -10.54 2.62
N VAL A 69 23.27 -10.28 3.92
CA VAL A 69 23.40 -11.34 4.94
C VAL A 69 22.14 -12.22 4.94
N PRO A 70 22.27 -13.54 4.76
CA PRO A 70 21.15 -14.48 4.66
C PRO A 70 20.65 -14.92 6.05
N GLU A 71 20.28 -13.94 6.89
CA GLU A 71 19.81 -14.18 8.25
C GLU A 71 18.57 -13.32 8.57
N PRO A 72 17.67 -13.80 9.45
CA PRO A 72 16.55 -13.00 9.89
C PRO A 72 17.03 -11.75 10.62
N PHE A 73 16.50 -10.60 10.21
CA PHE A 73 16.81 -9.33 10.84
C PHE A 73 15.56 -8.77 11.52
N ALA A 74 15.52 -8.86 12.85
CA ALA A 74 14.36 -8.50 13.66
C ALA A 74 14.47 -7.07 14.19
N MET A 75 14.26 -6.09 13.31
CA MET A 75 14.13 -4.69 13.73
C MET A 75 12.85 -4.48 14.53
N LYS A 76 12.92 -3.61 15.53
CA LYS A 76 11.75 -3.03 16.21
C LYS A 76 11.10 -1.92 15.39
N GLY A 77 11.84 -1.25 14.51
CA GLY A 77 11.28 -0.22 13.65
C GLY A 77 11.24 1.16 14.31
N GLY A 78 10.72 2.14 13.56
CA GLY A 78 10.74 3.55 13.89
C GLY A 78 11.14 4.42 12.71
N ALA A 79 11.47 5.68 12.98
CA ALA A 79 12.13 6.54 12.02
C ALA A 79 13.61 6.15 11.89
N TYR A 80 14.10 6.06 10.65
CA TYR A 80 15.48 5.69 10.31
C TYR A 80 16.37 6.90 9.98
N PHE A 81 15.80 8.09 10.07
CA PHE A 81 16.46 9.39 10.02
C PHE A 81 16.39 10.05 11.40
N ASN A 82 17.05 11.18 11.63
CA ASN A 82 16.92 11.93 12.88
C ASN A 82 15.79 12.97 12.76
N PRO A 83 14.62 12.78 13.41
CA PRO A 83 13.57 13.77 13.38
C PRO A 83 14.02 15.08 14.02
N ASP A 84 13.72 16.21 13.37
CA ASP A 84 14.00 17.53 13.92
C ASP A 84 12.86 17.95 14.87
N PRO A 85 13.13 18.05 16.20
CA PRO A 85 12.09 18.36 17.19
C PRO A 85 11.29 19.64 16.92
N ALA A 86 11.83 20.58 16.12
CA ALA A 86 11.16 21.82 15.78
C ALA A 86 9.81 21.61 15.07
N TYR A 87 9.68 20.53 14.29
CA TYR A 87 8.46 20.23 13.52
C TYR A 87 7.37 19.50 14.31
N TYR A 88 7.69 18.92 15.47
CA TYR A 88 6.77 18.05 16.22
C TYR A 88 6.11 18.74 17.42
N ASN A 89 6.02 20.07 17.42
CA ASN A 89 5.39 20.81 18.51
C ASN A 89 3.85 20.71 18.52
N GLY A 90 3.24 20.42 17.37
CA GLY A 90 1.78 20.28 17.21
C GLY A 90 1.23 18.89 17.54
N THR A 91 2.04 17.99 18.10
CA THR A 91 1.63 16.63 18.46
C THR A 91 2.31 16.19 19.76
N PHE A 92 1.64 15.35 20.56
CA PHE A 92 2.31 14.64 21.65
C PHE A 92 3.18 13.46 21.18
N ILE A 93 3.08 13.04 19.90
CA ILE A 93 3.84 11.93 19.33
C ILE A 93 5.17 12.47 18.79
N LYS A 94 6.21 12.44 19.63
CA LYS A 94 7.53 13.00 19.30
C LYS A 94 8.67 11.97 19.32
N ASP A 95 8.52 10.94 20.13
CA ASP A 95 9.55 9.91 20.34
C ASP A 95 9.20 8.65 19.55
N TYR A 96 9.71 8.57 18.33
CA TYR A 96 9.46 7.46 17.41
C TYR A 96 10.70 7.10 16.56
N ARG A 97 11.88 7.59 16.95
CA ARG A 97 13.17 7.21 16.33
C ARG A 97 13.41 5.71 16.58
N ALA A 98 13.86 5.00 15.54
CA ALA A 98 14.25 3.60 15.69
C ALA A 98 15.39 3.47 16.72
N ARG A 99 15.21 2.56 17.68
CA ARG A 99 16.15 2.29 18.79
C ARG A 99 16.98 1.03 18.57
N ASP A 100 16.86 0.44 17.38
CA ASP A 100 17.65 -0.71 16.96
C ASP A 100 19.16 -0.36 17.01
N PRO A 101 20.01 -1.17 17.66
CA PRO A 101 21.45 -0.88 17.82
C PRO A 101 22.16 -0.55 16.50
N GLU A 102 21.74 -1.18 15.41
CA GLU A 102 22.31 -1.03 14.09
C GLU A 102 22.09 0.37 13.49
N PHE A 103 21.11 1.12 14.02
CA PHE A 103 20.79 2.50 13.67
C PHE A 103 21.38 3.54 14.63
N ALA A 104 22.13 3.13 15.67
CA ALA A 104 22.76 4.06 16.61
C ALA A 104 23.68 5.04 15.87
N GLY A 105 23.40 6.34 16.01
CA GLY A 105 24.16 7.41 15.37
C GLY A 105 24.06 7.48 13.83
N LYS A 106 23.22 6.65 13.20
CA LYS A 106 23.04 6.61 11.75
C LYS A 106 21.80 7.39 11.34
N ASP A 107 21.81 7.89 10.12
CA ASP A 107 20.69 8.62 9.52
C ASP A 107 20.62 8.24 8.06
N ILE A 108 19.59 7.48 7.69
CA ILE A 108 19.56 6.86 6.37
C ILE A 108 19.50 7.89 5.24
N LEU A 109 18.83 9.02 5.47
CA LEU A 109 18.74 10.09 4.47
C LEU A 109 20.10 10.75 4.25
N LYS A 110 20.86 11.01 5.34
CA LYS A 110 22.21 11.58 5.24
C LYS A 110 23.21 10.61 4.61
N MET A 111 23.05 9.31 4.85
CA MET A 111 23.91 8.27 4.28
C MET A 111 23.67 8.10 2.77
N VAL A 112 22.41 8.07 2.33
CA VAL A 112 22.06 7.64 0.97
C VAL A 112 21.98 8.79 -0.03
N ILE A 113 21.41 9.94 0.35
CA ILE A 113 21.13 11.03 -0.60
C ILE A 113 22.38 11.50 -1.35
N PRO A 114 23.50 11.85 -0.69
CA PRO A 114 24.69 12.34 -1.41
C PRO A 114 25.27 11.30 -2.36
N ALA A 115 25.32 10.03 -1.94
CA ALA A 115 25.87 8.94 -2.71
C ALA A 115 25.00 8.56 -3.93
N ALA A 116 23.68 8.65 -3.79
CA ALA A 116 22.71 8.45 -4.88
C ALA A 116 22.79 9.58 -5.91
N HIS A 117 22.81 10.84 -5.44
CA HIS A 117 22.93 12.01 -6.32
C HIS A 117 24.25 12.04 -7.10
N ALA A 118 25.37 11.64 -6.49
CA ALA A 118 26.65 11.49 -7.18
C ALA A 118 26.61 10.50 -8.35
N ARG A 119 25.64 9.57 -8.35
CA ARG A 119 25.40 8.57 -9.40
C ARG A 119 24.29 8.96 -10.37
N GLY A 120 23.72 10.16 -10.23
CA GLY A 120 22.58 10.62 -11.02
C GLY A 120 21.26 9.91 -10.70
N MET A 121 21.18 9.23 -9.55
CA MET A 121 19.95 8.60 -9.07
C MET A 121 19.13 9.59 -8.25
N LYS A 122 17.81 9.48 -8.33
CA LYS A 122 16.85 10.27 -7.54
C LYS A 122 16.50 9.54 -6.24
N VAL A 123 16.21 10.28 -5.17
CA VAL A 123 15.77 9.74 -3.88
C VAL A 123 14.40 10.28 -3.51
N PHE A 124 13.44 9.37 -3.43
CA PHE A 124 12.09 9.62 -2.96
C PHE A 124 11.95 9.01 -1.57
N ILE A 125 11.29 9.71 -0.64
CA ILE A 125 10.89 9.07 0.62
C ILE A 125 9.65 8.21 0.39
N GLU A 126 9.61 7.07 1.07
CA GLU A 126 8.45 6.19 1.13
C GLU A 126 7.91 6.16 2.56
N LEU A 127 6.62 6.45 2.69
CA LEU A 127 5.86 6.33 3.93
C LEU A 127 4.55 5.60 3.66
N MET A 128 4.17 4.71 4.59
CA MET A 128 2.99 3.87 4.47
C MET A 128 2.18 3.89 5.76
N GLU A 129 0.90 4.24 5.64
CA GLU A 129 -0.09 4.27 6.70
C GLU A 129 -1.08 3.09 6.53
N PRO A 130 -1.38 2.31 7.60
CA PRO A 130 -0.81 2.40 8.94
C PRO A 130 0.64 1.89 9.00
N PHE A 131 1.48 2.55 9.81
CA PHE A 131 2.92 2.27 9.87
C PHE A 131 3.31 0.95 10.54
N PHE A 132 2.34 0.21 11.09
CA PHE A 132 2.61 -0.91 12.01
C PHE A 132 1.66 -2.11 11.91
N LYS A 133 0.56 -2.04 11.15
CA LYS A 133 -0.43 -3.12 11.11
C LYS A 133 -0.52 -3.74 9.73
N TYR A 134 -0.09 -4.98 9.62
CA TYR A 134 -0.43 -5.85 8.50
C TYR A 134 -0.40 -7.32 8.93
N THR A 135 -1.58 -7.94 9.00
CA THR A 135 -1.69 -9.38 9.31
C THR A 135 -1.01 -10.18 8.19
N GLY A 136 -0.06 -11.05 8.55
CA GLY A 136 0.65 -11.93 7.61
C GLY A 136 1.90 -11.35 6.95
N HIS A 137 2.26 -10.08 7.19
CA HIS A 137 3.51 -9.49 6.67
C HIS A 137 4.56 -9.21 7.77
N GLY A 138 4.34 -9.79 8.95
CA GLY A 138 5.08 -9.48 10.16
C GLY A 138 4.75 -8.07 10.66
N SER A 139 4.25 -7.96 11.89
CA SER A 139 4.42 -6.73 12.66
C SER A 139 5.70 -6.91 13.46
N THR A 140 6.45 -5.85 13.74
CA THR A 140 7.26 -5.87 14.95
C THR A 140 6.26 -6.15 16.08
N ASN A 141 6.39 -7.25 16.82
CA ASN A 141 5.33 -7.81 17.67
C ASN A 141 4.78 -6.82 18.73
N THR A 142 5.39 -5.66 18.87
CA THR A 142 4.96 -4.50 19.66
C THR A 142 5.34 -3.21 18.92
N VAL A 143 4.48 -2.20 18.98
CA VAL A 143 4.72 -0.84 18.46
C VAL A 143 4.91 0.06 19.66
N ASP A 144 6.16 0.38 19.97
CA ASP A 144 6.50 1.20 21.14
C ASP A 144 6.55 2.68 20.74
N ILE A 145 5.37 3.26 20.50
CA ILE A 145 5.21 4.70 20.30
C ILE A 145 4.51 5.26 21.55
N PRO A 146 5.22 6.04 22.39
CA PRO A 146 4.65 6.60 23.60
C PRO A 146 3.35 7.36 23.32
N ASN A 147 2.34 7.11 24.14
CA ASN A 147 1.02 7.74 24.09
C ASN A 147 0.17 7.49 22.83
N LEU A 148 0.62 6.67 21.86
CA LEU A 148 -0.17 6.39 20.64
C LEU A 148 -1.56 5.83 20.96
N ALA A 149 -1.70 5.02 22.01
CA ALA A 149 -2.97 4.46 22.46
C ALA A 149 -4.06 5.52 22.72
N GLN A 150 -3.68 6.77 23.03
CA GLN A 150 -4.60 7.89 23.25
C GLN A 150 -5.23 8.40 21.94
N ALA A 151 -4.60 8.12 20.81
CA ALA A 151 -5.08 8.53 19.49
C ALA A 151 -5.80 7.41 18.72
N MET A 152 -6.12 6.28 19.36
CA MET A 152 -6.76 5.15 18.68
C MET A 152 -8.21 5.44 18.31
N GLU A 153 -8.68 4.80 17.24
CA GLU A 153 -10.09 4.74 16.91
C GLU A 153 -10.90 4.02 18.00
N ILE A 154 -12.20 4.26 18.00
CA ILE A 154 -13.17 3.54 18.84
C ILE A 154 -14.12 2.79 17.91
N ASP A 155 -14.35 1.50 18.15
CA ASP A 155 -15.25 0.68 17.35
C ASP A 155 -16.74 0.95 17.65
N ILE A 156 -17.63 0.37 16.84
CA ILE A 156 -19.09 0.45 17.00
C ILE A 156 -19.62 -0.03 18.38
N PHE A 157 -18.80 -0.72 19.16
CA PHE A 157 -19.10 -1.21 20.50
C PHE A 157 -18.47 -0.36 21.62
N GLY A 158 -17.74 0.70 21.29
CA GLY A 158 -17.08 1.57 22.26
C GLY A 158 -15.70 1.09 22.72
N ARG A 159 -15.08 0.14 22.02
CA ARG A 159 -13.76 -0.41 22.36
C ARG A 159 -12.66 0.30 21.60
N LEU A 160 -11.46 0.40 22.16
CA LEU A 160 -10.28 0.83 21.42
C LEU A 160 -10.03 -0.13 20.24
N SER A 161 -9.91 0.44 19.04
CA SER A 161 -9.64 -0.28 17.81
C SER A 161 -8.12 -0.49 17.63
N GLY A 162 -7.74 -1.24 16.60
CA GLY A 162 -6.33 -1.51 16.27
C GLY A 162 -5.64 -0.45 15.41
N ASP A 163 -6.33 0.64 15.02
CA ASP A 163 -5.79 1.69 14.15
C ASP A 163 -5.98 3.09 14.78
N PRO A 164 -5.05 4.05 14.59
CA PRO A 164 -5.19 5.42 15.07
C PRO A 164 -6.30 6.17 14.36
N SER A 165 -7.01 7.07 15.03
CA SER A 165 -8.03 7.91 14.43
C SER A 165 -7.38 8.96 13.51
N THR A 166 -7.73 8.94 12.22
CA THR A 166 -7.30 9.94 11.25
C THR A 166 -7.95 11.32 11.47
N SER A 167 -8.92 11.42 12.38
CA SER A 167 -9.48 12.69 12.88
C SER A 167 -8.87 13.15 14.21
N HIS A 168 -8.00 12.36 14.85
CA HIS A 168 -7.31 12.83 16.05
C HIS A 168 -6.23 13.85 15.68
N PRO A 169 -6.28 15.09 16.20
CA PRO A 169 -5.39 16.18 15.78
C PRO A 169 -3.91 15.84 15.97
N ASP A 170 -3.51 15.26 17.11
CA ASP A 170 -2.11 14.88 17.33
C ASP A 170 -1.59 13.80 16.37
N TYR A 171 -2.41 12.79 16.05
CA TYR A 171 -1.99 11.77 15.07
C TYR A 171 -1.89 12.35 13.67
N ARG A 172 -2.87 13.20 13.30
CA ARG A 172 -2.87 13.90 12.02
C ARG A 172 -1.64 14.80 11.88
N ASN A 173 -1.37 15.63 12.89
CA ASN A 173 -0.22 16.52 12.93
C ASN A 173 1.09 15.74 12.93
N TRP A 174 1.18 14.58 13.58
CA TRP A 174 2.39 13.76 13.54
C TRP A 174 2.76 13.34 12.11
N ILE A 175 1.78 12.91 11.31
CA ILE A 175 2.02 12.55 9.90
C ILE A 175 2.44 13.77 9.08
N LEU A 176 1.76 14.91 9.25
CA LEU A 176 2.12 16.16 8.60
C LEU A 176 3.55 16.59 8.96
N SER A 177 3.92 16.54 10.24
CA SER A 177 5.25 16.86 10.74
C SER A 177 6.32 15.94 10.16
N MET A 178 6.07 14.63 10.06
CA MET A 178 7.01 13.69 9.45
C MET A 178 7.32 14.03 8.00
N ILE A 179 6.32 14.47 7.24
CA ILE A 179 6.47 14.86 5.84
C ILE A 179 7.16 16.21 5.73
N GLU A 180 6.75 17.22 6.50
CA GLU A 180 7.35 18.55 6.48
C GLU A 180 8.83 18.53 6.84
N ASP A 181 9.19 17.84 7.93
CA ASP A 181 10.57 17.68 8.40
C ASP A 181 11.46 17.13 7.28
N GLN A 182 11.09 15.97 6.73
CA GLN A 182 11.89 15.33 5.68
C GLN A 182 11.97 16.19 4.41
N VAL A 183 10.86 16.78 4.00
CA VAL A 183 10.79 17.61 2.79
C VAL A 183 11.62 18.88 2.93
N ARG A 184 11.63 19.54 4.09
CA ARG A 184 12.39 20.79 4.28
C ARG A 184 13.87 20.54 4.57
N ASN A 185 14.18 19.52 5.36
CA ASN A 185 15.54 19.31 5.87
C ASN A 185 16.44 18.49 4.94
N HIS A 186 15.87 17.81 3.93
CA HIS A 186 16.63 16.94 3.03
C HIS A 186 16.45 17.29 1.54
N ALA A 187 17.49 17.02 0.74
CA ALA A 187 17.48 17.20 -0.71
C ALA A 187 16.78 16.02 -1.40
N LEU A 188 15.47 15.90 -1.20
CA LEU A 188 14.64 14.87 -1.81
C LEU A 188 14.25 15.22 -3.26
N ASP A 189 14.03 14.19 -4.07
CA ASP A 189 13.55 14.28 -5.45
C ASP A 189 12.08 13.92 -5.62
N GLY A 190 11.43 13.41 -4.57
CA GLY A 190 10.00 13.15 -4.55
C GLY A 190 9.50 12.52 -3.25
N VAL A 191 8.19 12.32 -3.19
CA VAL A 191 7.50 11.67 -2.07
C VAL A 191 6.57 10.59 -2.63
N MET A 192 6.67 9.38 -2.08
CA MET A 192 5.69 8.32 -2.26
C MET A 192 4.94 8.11 -0.96
N TRP A 193 3.64 8.33 -1.00
CA TRP A 193 2.72 8.13 0.11
C TRP A 193 1.82 6.92 -0.16
N CYS A 194 1.57 6.12 0.87
CA CYS A 194 0.68 4.98 0.80
C CYS A 194 -0.30 4.99 1.97
N ASN A 195 -1.57 4.73 1.69
CA ASN A 195 -2.63 4.67 2.68
C ASN A 195 -3.49 3.42 2.41
N GLU A 196 -3.34 2.43 3.30
CA GLU A 196 -3.92 1.09 3.16
C GLU A 196 -4.82 0.74 4.37
N ARG A 197 -5.87 1.53 4.55
CA ARG A 197 -6.92 1.22 5.53
C ARG A 197 -8.12 0.52 4.91
N ASN A 198 -8.78 -0.29 5.73
CA ASN A 198 -10.10 -0.85 5.43
C ASN A 198 -11.17 0.17 5.83
N SER A 199 -12.12 0.41 4.93
CA SER A 199 -13.31 1.21 5.23
C SER A 199 -14.24 0.52 6.25
N PRO A 200 -15.24 1.23 6.82
CA PRO A 200 -16.24 0.61 7.66
C PRO A 200 -16.93 -0.60 7.01
N LEU A 201 -17.37 -0.48 5.75
CA LEU A 201 -18.01 -1.57 5.02
C LEU A 201 -17.04 -2.73 4.73
N ASP A 202 -15.79 -2.45 4.36
CA ASP A 202 -14.76 -3.48 4.20
C ASP A 202 -14.56 -4.26 5.51
N THR A 203 -14.49 -3.53 6.63
CA THR A 203 -14.26 -4.13 7.95
C THR A 203 -15.41 -5.05 8.34
N LEU A 204 -16.66 -4.64 8.07
CA LEU A 204 -17.85 -5.46 8.30
C LEU A 204 -17.83 -6.75 7.46
N ILE A 205 -17.54 -6.65 6.15
CA ILE A 205 -17.49 -7.81 5.24
C ILE A 205 -16.38 -8.79 5.64
N GLN A 206 -15.27 -8.28 6.19
CA GLN A 206 -14.20 -9.11 6.75
C GLN A 206 -14.56 -9.74 8.12
N GLY A 207 -15.74 -9.41 8.67
CA GLY A 207 -16.25 -9.91 9.95
C GLY A 207 -15.79 -9.11 11.17
N GLY A 208 -15.15 -7.97 10.97
CA GLY A 208 -14.66 -7.08 12.02
C GLY A 208 -15.68 -6.02 12.44
N ALA A 209 -15.39 -5.37 13.58
CA ALA A 209 -16.13 -4.21 14.07
C ALA A 209 -15.48 -2.93 13.51
N PRO A 210 -16.17 -2.13 12.69
CA PRO A 210 -15.61 -0.89 12.15
C PRO A 210 -15.39 0.18 13.23
N GLY A 211 -14.40 1.03 12.98
CA GLY A 211 -13.82 2.03 13.90
C GLY A 211 -14.41 3.44 13.80
N ASP A 212 -13.54 4.39 14.19
CA ASP A 212 -13.62 5.86 14.27
C ASP A 212 -14.77 6.54 15.03
N PHE A 213 -15.50 5.85 15.90
CA PHE A 213 -16.38 6.49 16.91
C PHE A 213 -15.62 7.20 18.04
N SER A 214 -14.38 7.62 17.80
CA SER A 214 -13.55 8.40 18.72
C SER A 214 -14.15 9.79 18.96
N THR A 215 -13.87 10.41 20.12
CA THR A 215 -14.41 11.74 20.47
C THR A 215 -14.20 12.78 19.37
N HIS A 216 -13.04 12.78 18.71
CA HIS A 216 -12.70 13.74 17.65
C HIS A 216 -13.52 13.52 16.37
N ALA A 217 -13.59 12.28 15.89
CA ALA A 217 -14.36 11.95 14.70
C ALA A 217 -15.87 12.13 14.93
N ARG A 218 -16.39 11.76 16.11
CA ARG A 218 -17.79 12.04 16.49
C ARG A 218 -18.09 13.54 16.44
N ARG A 219 -17.20 14.37 17.00
CA ARG A 219 -17.36 15.84 16.99
C ARG A 219 -17.37 16.37 15.56
N GLU A 220 -16.40 15.97 14.74
CA GLU A 220 -16.31 16.40 13.35
C GLU A 220 -17.55 15.98 12.54
N ALA A 221 -18.04 14.76 12.73
CA ALA A 221 -19.26 14.29 12.08
C ALA A 221 -20.49 15.12 12.50
N MET A 222 -20.65 15.43 13.80
CA MET A 222 -21.74 16.28 14.28
C MET A 222 -21.66 17.71 13.71
N GLU A 223 -20.46 18.28 13.57
CA GLU A 223 -20.24 19.59 12.92
C GLU A 223 -20.65 19.58 11.44
N ARG A 224 -20.58 18.42 10.78
CA ARG A 224 -21.08 18.19 9.41
C ARG A 224 -22.59 17.85 9.34
N GLY A 225 -23.29 17.88 10.47
CA GLY A 225 -24.72 17.57 10.56
C GLY A 225 -25.06 16.09 10.49
N ILE A 226 -24.11 15.19 10.79
CA ILE A 226 -24.31 13.74 10.78
C ILE A 226 -24.80 13.27 12.15
N ASP A 227 -25.89 12.49 12.17
CA ASP A 227 -26.32 11.77 13.38
C ASP A 227 -25.43 10.53 13.59
N VAL A 228 -24.44 10.72 14.46
CA VAL A 228 -23.45 9.70 14.81
C VAL A 228 -24.09 8.45 15.43
N GLU A 229 -25.11 8.59 16.28
CA GLU A 229 -25.71 7.42 16.93
C GLU A 229 -26.62 6.65 15.97
N ALA A 230 -27.29 7.32 15.03
CA ALA A 230 -27.99 6.64 13.96
C ALA A 230 -27.02 5.84 13.07
N CYS A 231 -25.88 6.43 12.70
CA CYS A 231 -24.80 5.74 11.98
C CYS A 231 -24.28 4.51 12.73
N ARG A 232 -24.02 4.65 14.04
CA ARG A 232 -23.55 3.54 14.88
C ARG A 232 -24.56 2.38 14.95
N ARG A 233 -25.84 2.68 15.14
CA ARG A 233 -26.92 1.67 15.14
C ARG A 233 -27.05 0.96 13.79
N ALA A 234 -26.97 1.72 12.69
CA ALA A 234 -27.00 1.16 11.34
C ALA A 234 -25.84 0.18 11.10
N LEU A 235 -24.62 0.52 11.53
CA LEU A 235 -23.46 -0.37 11.42
C LEU A 235 -23.56 -1.60 12.34
N LEU A 236 -24.17 -1.48 13.53
CA LEU A 236 -24.45 -2.64 14.40
C LEU A 236 -25.41 -3.64 13.71
N ASN A 237 -26.46 -3.15 13.06
CA ASN A 237 -27.40 -4.01 12.34
C ASN A 237 -26.73 -4.72 11.15
N LEU A 238 -25.85 -4.02 10.42
CA LEU A 238 -25.03 -4.65 9.38
C LEU A 238 -24.02 -5.64 9.96
N TYR A 239 -23.41 -5.33 11.11
CA TYR A 239 -22.50 -6.24 11.79
C TYR A 239 -23.20 -7.54 12.14
N ASP A 240 -24.38 -7.48 12.76
CA ASP A 240 -25.16 -8.66 13.11
C ASP A 240 -25.50 -9.49 11.86
N PHE A 241 -25.91 -8.85 10.77
CA PHE A 241 -26.11 -9.54 9.49
C PHE A 241 -24.83 -10.26 9.01
N MET A 242 -23.66 -9.62 9.06
CA MET A 242 -22.39 -10.23 8.64
C MET A 242 -22.02 -11.42 9.54
N GLN A 243 -22.24 -11.32 10.86
CA GLN A 243 -22.01 -12.43 11.78
C GLN A 243 -22.95 -13.60 11.51
N GLU A 244 -24.25 -13.34 11.31
CA GLU A 244 -25.22 -14.36 10.95
C GLU A 244 -24.88 -15.04 9.62
N ALA A 245 -24.44 -14.26 8.61
CA ALA A 245 -24.01 -14.79 7.33
C ALA A 245 -22.77 -15.68 7.49
N ALA A 246 -21.75 -15.22 8.22
CA ALA A 246 -20.55 -16.00 8.51
C ALA A 246 -20.84 -17.27 9.32
N ALA A 247 -21.85 -17.25 10.19
CA ALA A 247 -22.32 -18.41 10.96
C ALA A 247 -23.15 -19.41 10.13
N GLY A 248 -23.40 -19.15 8.84
CA GLY A 248 -24.13 -20.05 7.96
C GLY A 248 -25.66 -19.94 8.05
N LYS A 249 -26.21 -18.85 8.61
CA LYS A 249 -27.66 -18.63 8.66
C LYS A 249 -28.25 -18.64 7.25
N SER A 250 -29.29 -19.43 7.03
CA SER A 250 -30.05 -19.41 5.77
C SER A 250 -30.95 -18.17 5.71
N PHE A 251 -30.92 -17.45 4.58
CA PHE A 251 -31.76 -16.28 4.34
C PHE A 251 -32.75 -16.60 3.22
N ALA A 252 -34.01 -16.16 3.36
CA ALA A 252 -35.10 -16.54 2.45
C ALA A 252 -34.83 -16.24 0.97
N ASP A 253 -34.25 -15.06 0.69
CA ASP A 253 -33.89 -14.62 -0.67
C ASP A 253 -32.37 -14.69 -0.94
N GLY A 254 -31.63 -15.41 -0.09
CA GLY A 254 -30.17 -15.46 -0.13
C GLY A 254 -29.47 -14.28 0.55
N ALA A 255 -28.17 -14.44 0.77
CA ALA A 255 -27.30 -13.53 1.50
C ALA A 255 -27.14 -12.20 0.78
N PHE A 256 -26.93 -12.20 -0.54
CA PHE A 256 -26.70 -10.95 -1.29
C PHE A 256 -27.93 -10.03 -1.29
N VAL A 257 -29.12 -10.56 -1.57
CA VAL A 257 -30.37 -9.78 -1.55
C VAL A 257 -30.67 -9.28 -0.14
N THR A 258 -30.43 -10.12 0.87
CA THR A 258 -30.61 -9.72 2.27
C THR A 258 -29.64 -8.63 2.67
N PHE A 259 -28.37 -8.67 2.23
CA PHE A 259 -27.41 -7.59 2.44
C PHE A 259 -27.91 -6.26 1.88
N ILE A 260 -28.43 -6.24 0.65
CA ILE A 260 -28.98 -5.02 0.04
C ILE A 260 -30.18 -4.50 0.83
N ARG A 261 -31.07 -5.38 1.28
CA ARG A 261 -32.20 -5.01 2.14
C ARG A 261 -31.74 -4.40 3.46
N THR A 262 -30.78 -5.04 4.13
CA THR A 262 -30.20 -4.52 5.38
C THR A 262 -29.57 -3.14 5.17
N LEU A 263 -28.91 -2.89 4.04
CA LEU A 263 -28.38 -1.57 3.70
C LEU A 263 -29.50 -0.52 3.51
N TRP A 264 -30.59 -0.86 2.82
CA TRP A 264 -31.72 0.06 2.63
C TRP A 264 -32.47 0.38 3.91
N ASP A 265 -32.56 -0.59 4.83
CA ASP A 265 -33.14 -0.37 6.15
C ASP A 265 -32.20 0.41 7.09
N ASN A 266 -30.92 0.56 6.72
CA ASN A 266 -29.86 1.18 7.52
C ASN A 266 -28.97 2.13 6.68
N PRO A 267 -29.54 3.11 5.97
CA PRO A 267 -28.79 3.95 5.03
C PRO A 267 -27.73 4.81 5.72
N GLU A 268 -27.87 5.10 7.01
CA GLU A 268 -26.89 5.86 7.81
C GLU A 268 -25.52 5.17 7.87
N ALA A 269 -25.45 3.86 7.67
CA ALA A 269 -24.17 3.18 7.52
C ALA A 269 -23.36 3.69 6.32
N LEU A 270 -24.03 4.02 5.21
CA LEU A 270 -23.39 4.61 4.03
C LEU A 270 -23.01 6.07 4.23
N VAL A 271 -23.70 6.79 5.12
CA VAL A 271 -23.32 8.15 5.53
C VAL A 271 -22.00 8.09 6.32
N TRP A 272 -21.89 7.16 7.26
CA TRP A 272 -20.64 6.95 8.02
C TRP A 272 -19.49 6.49 7.13
N GLU A 273 -19.76 5.52 6.26
CA GLU A 273 -18.82 5.06 5.23
C GLU A 273 -18.25 6.24 4.44
N LYS A 274 -19.11 7.12 3.92
CA LYS A 274 -18.68 8.32 3.18
C LYS A 274 -17.85 9.27 4.05
N PHE A 275 -18.28 9.56 5.28
CA PHE A 275 -17.56 10.44 6.19
C PHE A 275 -16.13 9.93 6.46
N TRP A 276 -15.99 8.66 6.84
CA TRP A 276 -14.71 8.01 7.08
C TRP A 276 -13.83 8.08 5.83
N LEU A 277 -14.43 7.80 4.68
CA LEU A 277 -13.77 7.77 3.39
C LEU A 277 -13.20 9.14 3.00
N GLU A 278 -13.98 10.20 3.19
CA GLU A 278 -13.53 11.57 2.94
C GLU A 278 -12.35 11.94 3.84
N ARG A 279 -12.37 11.57 5.12
CA ARG A 279 -11.27 11.83 6.07
C ARG A 279 -9.99 11.09 5.75
N ASN A 280 -10.12 9.87 5.26
CA ASN A 280 -8.98 9.09 4.78
C ASN A 280 -8.36 9.76 3.55
N LYS A 281 -9.16 10.16 2.55
CA LYS A 281 -8.70 10.91 1.36
C LYS A 281 -8.13 12.29 1.67
N ASP A 282 -8.71 12.98 2.64
CA ASP A 282 -8.22 14.30 3.06
C ASP A 282 -6.77 14.23 3.50
N LEU A 283 -6.29 13.09 4.01
CA LEU A 283 -4.89 12.98 4.44
C LEU A 283 -3.97 13.10 3.23
N ASP A 284 -4.30 12.37 2.16
CA ASP A 284 -3.58 12.43 0.91
C ASP A 284 -3.58 13.85 0.33
N ARG A 285 -4.72 14.57 0.42
CA ARG A 285 -4.86 15.97 -0.03
C ARG A 285 -4.04 16.95 0.81
N GLU A 286 -4.09 16.83 2.12
CA GLU A 286 -3.34 17.65 3.06
C GLU A 286 -1.83 17.46 2.86
N LEU A 287 -1.40 16.21 2.67
CA LEU A 287 0.00 15.87 2.40
C LEU A 287 0.48 16.41 1.05
N TYR A 288 -0.33 16.26 0.00
CA TYR A 288 -0.04 16.89 -1.28
C TYR A 288 0.13 18.41 -1.13
N GLY A 289 -0.85 19.07 -0.52
CA GLY A 289 -0.82 20.52 -0.30
C GLY A 289 0.40 20.97 0.51
N LEU A 290 0.76 20.24 1.57
CA LEU A 290 1.92 20.50 2.39
C LEU A 290 3.23 20.34 1.60
N VAL A 291 3.36 19.29 0.80
CA VAL A 291 4.55 19.07 -0.04
C VAL A 291 4.68 20.21 -1.05
N LYS A 292 3.59 20.60 -1.71
CA LYS A 292 3.60 21.72 -2.66
C LYS A 292 3.88 23.06 -1.99
N TRP A 293 3.43 23.26 -0.76
CA TRP A 293 3.77 24.45 0.02
C TRP A 293 5.26 24.49 0.38
N CYS A 294 5.83 23.38 0.82
CA CYS A 294 7.23 23.31 1.20
C CYS A 294 8.17 23.44 -0.02
N LYS A 295 7.86 22.70 -1.09
CA LYS A 295 8.65 22.61 -2.32
C LYS A 295 7.71 22.40 -3.52
N PRO A 296 7.25 23.46 -4.21
CA PRO A 296 6.24 23.37 -5.28
C PRO A 296 6.61 22.41 -6.43
N GLY A 297 7.90 22.32 -6.77
CA GLY A 297 8.40 21.44 -7.83
C GLY A 297 8.63 19.99 -7.41
N LEU A 298 8.49 19.64 -6.12
CA LEU A 298 8.72 18.28 -5.65
C LEU A 298 7.52 17.39 -6.01
N PRO A 299 7.72 16.27 -6.74
CA PRO A 299 6.64 15.38 -7.10
C PRO A 299 6.14 14.58 -5.90
N PHE A 300 4.83 14.52 -5.73
CA PHE A 300 4.12 13.72 -4.74
C PHE A 300 3.26 12.68 -5.45
N GLY A 301 3.35 11.43 -5.03
CA GLY A 301 2.53 10.38 -5.62
C GLY A 301 2.02 9.35 -4.64
N LEU A 302 0.99 8.65 -5.11
CA LEU A 302 0.24 7.68 -4.32
C LEU A 302 0.61 6.27 -4.73
N ASN A 303 1.09 5.48 -3.78
CA ASN A 303 1.15 4.03 -3.90
C ASN A 303 -0.24 3.46 -3.61
N VAL A 304 -0.88 2.91 -4.63
CA VAL A 304 -2.30 2.52 -4.61
C VAL A 304 -2.43 1.01 -4.42
N TRP A 305 -3.09 0.65 -3.33
CA TRP A 305 -3.26 -0.73 -2.88
C TRP A 305 -3.93 -1.63 -3.93
N ASN A 306 -3.46 -2.86 -4.07
CA ASN A 306 -4.00 -3.84 -5.02
C ASN A 306 -5.47 -4.22 -4.76
N ARG A 307 -6.00 -4.00 -3.54
CA ARG A 307 -7.45 -4.16 -3.27
C ARG A 307 -8.31 -3.24 -4.14
N ASN A 308 -7.79 -2.12 -4.65
CA ASN A 308 -8.48 -1.30 -5.66
C ASN A 308 -8.75 -2.05 -6.97
N HIS A 309 -8.02 -3.13 -7.25
CA HIS A 309 -8.22 -3.97 -8.43
C HIS A 309 -9.16 -5.16 -8.15
N PHE A 310 -9.26 -5.60 -6.89
CA PHE A 310 -9.89 -6.86 -6.50
C PHE A 310 -11.25 -6.69 -5.78
N ASN A 311 -11.53 -5.51 -5.24
CA ASN A 311 -12.73 -5.25 -4.45
C ASN A 311 -13.57 -4.15 -5.11
N ILE A 312 -14.84 -4.46 -5.38
CA ILE A 312 -15.79 -3.57 -6.07
C ILE A 312 -16.09 -2.29 -5.28
N PHE A 313 -16.19 -2.38 -3.95
CA PHE A 313 -16.40 -1.22 -3.09
C PHE A 313 -15.16 -0.34 -3.08
N ARG A 314 -13.98 -0.94 -2.90
CA ARG A 314 -12.70 -0.23 -2.90
C ARG A 314 -12.44 0.48 -4.24
N LYS A 315 -12.71 -0.20 -5.36
CA LYS A 315 -12.59 0.37 -6.71
C LYS A 315 -13.52 1.57 -6.92
N ALA A 316 -14.76 1.48 -6.42
CA ALA A 316 -15.72 2.58 -6.48
C ALA A 316 -15.32 3.75 -5.56
N GLN A 317 -14.76 3.45 -4.40
CA GLN A 317 -14.32 4.44 -3.42
C GLN A 317 -13.21 5.32 -3.98
N TRP A 318 -12.15 4.74 -4.58
CA TRP A 318 -10.91 5.39 -5.07
C TRP A 318 -10.85 5.54 -6.60
N PRO A 319 -11.66 6.41 -7.22
CA PRO A 319 -11.56 6.67 -8.64
C PRO A 319 -10.23 7.36 -8.98
N TRP A 320 -9.63 6.98 -10.10
CA TRP A 320 -8.36 7.55 -10.58
C TRP A 320 -8.45 9.04 -10.84
N GLU A 321 -9.55 9.52 -11.44
CA GLU A 321 -9.71 10.93 -11.78
C GLU A 321 -9.60 11.84 -10.56
N GLU A 322 -10.22 11.44 -9.44
CA GLU A 322 -10.19 12.23 -8.22
C GLU A 322 -8.78 12.34 -7.65
N GLN A 323 -8.00 11.25 -7.69
CA GLN A 323 -6.62 11.22 -7.20
C GLN A 323 -5.71 12.21 -7.93
N THR A 324 -5.98 12.51 -9.21
CA THR A 324 -5.20 13.49 -9.98
C THR A 324 -5.27 14.91 -9.42
N ARG A 325 -6.23 15.20 -8.52
CA ARG A 325 -6.33 16.50 -7.84
C ARG A 325 -5.29 16.67 -6.73
N TYR A 326 -4.67 15.58 -6.28
CA TYR A 326 -3.75 15.56 -5.15
C TYR A 326 -2.61 14.54 -5.33
N ALA A 327 -2.27 14.21 -6.57
CA ALA A 327 -1.15 13.35 -6.91
C ALA A 327 -0.59 13.73 -8.28
N ASP A 328 0.72 13.94 -8.38
CA ASP A 328 1.39 14.15 -9.67
C ASP A 328 1.61 12.82 -10.40
N TRP A 329 1.62 11.72 -9.65
CA TRP A 329 1.76 10.37 -10.17
C TRP A 329 1.10 9.33 -9.26
N VAL A 330 0.73 8.20 -9.84
CA VAL A 330 0.15 7.05 -9.14
C VAL A 330 0.95 5.78 -9.43
N LYS A 331 1.03 4.90 -8.43
CA LYS A 331 1.62 3.57 -8.52
C LYS A 331 0.59 2.51 -8.17
N PRO A 332 -0.14 1.95 -9.14
CA PRO A 332 -1.00 0.79 -8.90
C PRO A 332 -0.14 -0.43 -8.55
N ILE A 333 -0.40 -1.04 -7.39
CA ILE A 333 0.30 -2.26 -6.94
C ILE A 333 -0.29 -3.46 -7.68
N THR A 334 0.51 -4.17 -8.47
CA THR A 334 0.04 -5.39 -9.16
C THR A 334 0.50 -6.64 -8.44
N TYR A 335 1.81 -6.76 -8.15
CA TYR A 335 2.42 -7.95 -7.52
C TYR A 335 1.93 -9.27 -8.14
N GLN A 336 2.06 -9.35 -9.45
CA GLN A 336 1.42 -10.30 -10.35
C GLN A 336 1.58 -11.77 -9.94
N HIS A 337 2.74 -12.23 -9.47
CA HIS A 337 2.89 -13.62 -9.01
C HIS A 337 2.10 -13.90 -7.72
N GLN A 338 2.07 -12.94 -6.79
CA GLN A 338 1.33 -13.03 -5.53
C GLN A 338 -0.17 -12.72 -5.68
N ALA A 339 -0.55 -12.01 -6.74
CA ALA A 339 -1.89 -11.44 -6.94
C ALA A 339 -3.01 -12.49 -6.87
N GLY A 340 -2.75 -13.71 -7.33
CA GLY A 340 -3.72 -14.80 -7.22
C GLY A 340 -4.06 -15.17 -5.77
N GLU A 341 -3.06 -15.24 -4.89
CA GLU A 341 -3.28 -15.46 -3.45
C GLU A 341 -4.06 -14.31 -2.81
N VAL A 342 -3.72 -13.07 -3.15
CA VAL A 342 -4.39 -11.88 -2.60
C VAL A 342 -5.84 -11.80 -3.06
N PHE A 343 -6.13 -12.06 -4.34
CA PHE A 343 -7.50 -12.10 -4.85
C PHE A 343 -8.31 -13.21 -4.17
N THR A 344 -7.77 -14.42 -4.05
CA THR A 344 -8.46 -15.53 -3.36
C THR A 344 -8.75 -15.20 -1.89
N LYS A 345 -7.84 -14.51 -1.20
CA LYS A 345 -8.08 -14.02 0.16
C LYS A 345 -9.23 -13.01 0.20
N GLU A 346 -9.23 -12.04 -0.70
CA GLU A 346 -10.27 -11.01 -0.79
C GLU A 346 -11.64 -11.65 -1.04
N LEU A 347 -11.75 -12.50 -2.08
CA LEU A 347 -12.96 -13.26 -2.39
C LEU A 347 -13.41 -14.14 -1.23
N GLY A 348 -12.47 -14.70 -0.45
CA GLY A 348 -12.77 -15.47 0.75
C GLY A 348 -13.58 -14.71 1.81
N PHE A 349 -13.45 -13.38 1.89
CA PHE A 349 -14.31 -12.57 2.77
C PHE A 349 -15.74 -12.45 2.23
N PHE A 350 -15.88 -12.17 0.93
CA PHE A 350 -17.18 -12.10 0.27
C PHE A 350 -17.92 -13.45 0.32
N GLN A 351 -17.23 -14.55 0.08
CA GLN A 351 -17.76 -15.93 0.12
C GLN A 351 -18.17 -16.39 1.52
N LYS A 352 -17.72 -15.72 2.59
CA LYS A 352 -18.23 -15.98 3.95
C LYS A 352 -19.47 -15.19 4.27
N THR A 353 -19.72 -14.10 3.54
CA THR A 353 -20.76 -13.12 3.84
C THR A 353 -21.69 -12.91 2.66
N ILE A 354 -21.51 -11.82 1.90
CA ILE A 354 -22.50 -11.34 0.93
C ILE A 354 -22.58 -12.18 -0.36
N LEU A 355 -21.54 -12.95 -0.69
CA LEU A 355 -21.49 -13.87 -1.85
C LEU A 355 -21.44 -15.34 -1.41
N ARG A 356 -21.84 -15.67 -0.19
CA ARG A 356 -21.75 -17.02 0.38
C ARG A 356 -22.56 -18.07 -0.39
N ASP A 357 -23.65 -17.66 -1.03
CA ASP A 357 -24.52 -18.60 -1.74
C ASP A 357 -24.02 -18.92 -3.17
N PHE A 358 -22.88 -18.36 -3.59
CA PHE A 358 -22.23 -18.65 -4.87
C PHE A 358 -21.08 -19.64 -4.68
N SER A 359 -20.84 -20.50 -5.68
CA SER A 359 -19.57 -21.22 -5.74
C SER A 359 -18.39 -20.26 -5.99
N PRO A 360 -17.16 -20.62 -5.59
CA PRO A 360 -15.99 -19.78 -5.83
C PRO A 360 -15.79 -19.39 -7.30
N ASP A 361 -16.06 -20.32 -8.24
CA ASP A 361 -15.91 -20.06 -9.68
C ASP A 361 -16.99 -19.10 -10.21
N GLU A 362 -18.25 -19.22 -9.76
CA GLU A 362 -19.32 -18.29 -10.14
C GLU A 362 -19.03 -16.86 -9.64
N ALA A 363 -18.65 -16.73 -8.36
CA ALA A 363 -18.32 -15.44 -7.78
C ALA A 363 -17.10 -14.80 -8.47
N THR A 364 -16.07 -15.61 -8.78
CA THR A 364 -14.88 -15.17 -9.51
C THR A 364 -15.26 -14.65 -10.90
N ALA A 365 -16.09 -15.38 -11.66
CA ALA A 365 -16.50 -14.98 -12.99
C ALA A 365 -17.25 -13.64 -13.01
N VAL A 366 -18.17 -13.44 -12.06
CA VAL A 366 -18.90 -12.17 -11.90
C VAL A 366 -17.95 -11.03 -11.54
N LEU A 367 -17.08 -11.23 -10.53
CA LEU A 367 -16.14 -10.20 -10.09
C LEU A 367 -15.14 -9.84 -11.18
N TYR A 368 -14.61 -10.80 -11.92
CA TYR A 368 -13.72 -10.54 -13.06
C TYR A 368 -14.41 -9.65 -14.10
N ARG A 369 -15.68 -9.90 -14.40
CA ARG A 369 -16.44 -9.07 -15.34
C ARG A 369 -16.63 -7.64 -14.84
N LEU A 370 -16.92 -7.46 -13.54
CA LEU A 370 -17.09 -6.15 -12.92
C LEU A 370 -15.77 -5.35 -12.83
N LEU A 371 -14.68 -6.05 -12.52
CA LEU A 371 -13.37 -5.44 -12.25
C LEU A 371 -12.50 -5.29 -13.51
N GLY A 372 -12.91 -5.93 -14.62
CA GLY A 372 -12.18 -5.94 -15.88
C GLY A 372 -10.96 -6.87 -15.86
N LEU A 373 -11.05 -7.99 -15.15
CA LEU A 373 -9.98 -9.00 -15.03
C LEU A 373 -10.23 -10.17 -15.98
N LYS A 374 -9.15 -10.81 -16.43
CA LYS A 374 -9.19 -12.00 -17.29
C LYS A 374 -8.03 -12.93 -16.95
N GLU A 375 -8.17 -13.61 -15.81
CA GLU A 375 -7.10 -14.42 -15.22
C GLU A 375 -7.53 -15.89 -15.08
N ALA A 376 -6.65 -16.73 -14.53
CA ALA A 376 -6.91 -18.14 -14.31
C ALA A 376 -8.19 -18.37 -13.47
N PRO A 377 -8.86 -19.54 -13.64
CA PRO A 377 -9.98 -19.94 -12.79
C PRO A 377 -9.58 -20.03 -11.31
N PHE A 378 -10.56 -19.91 -10.42
CA PHE A 378 -10.31 -19.82 -8.97
C PHE A 378 -9.44 -20.95 -8.43
N SER A 379 -9.71 -22.19 -8.87
CA SER A 379 -9.00 -23.40 -8.44
C SER A 379 -7.50 -23.42 -8.78
N GLY A 380 -7.07 -22.71 -9.83
CA GLY A 380 -5.68 -22.64 -10.27
C GLY A 380 -5.00 -21.29 -9.99
N LEU A 381 -5.77 -20.29 -9.54
CA LEU A 381 -5.33 -18.89 -9.51
C LEU A 381 -4.12 -18.66 -8.59
N ILE A 382 -4.07 -19.30 -7.43
CA ILE A 382 -2.95 -19.13 -6.49
C ILE A 382 -1.63 -19.61 -7.12
N ALA A 383 -1.65 -20.74 -7.80
CA ALA A 383 -0.46 -21.34 -8.41
C ALA A 383 -0.06 -20.65 -9.72
N ALA A 384 -1.03 -20.12 -10.46
CA ALA A 384 -0.77 -19.37 -11.69
C ALA A 384 -0.28 -17.94 -11.41
N GLY A 385 -0.72 -17.33 -10.31
CA GLY A 385 -0.66 -15.87 -10.16
C GLY A 385 -1.61 -15.20 -11.16
N MET A 386 -1.36 -13.92 -11.45
CA MET A 386 -2.03 -13.21 -12.53
C MET A 386 -1.02 -12.89 -13.63
N ASP A 387 -1.41 -13.06 -14.89
CA ASP A 387 -0.49 -12.99 -16.03
C ASP A 387 -0.08 -11.54 -16.31
N PRO A 388 1.22 -11.24 -16.52
CA PRO A 388 1.67 -9.88 -16.78
C PRO A 388 0.99 -9.20 -17.99
N ASP A 389 0.71 -9.94 -19.06
CA ASP A 389 0.21 -9.38 -20.31
C ASP A 389 -1.30 -9.07 -20.25
N THR A 390 -2.04 -9.70 -19.35
CA THR A 390 -3.46 -9.38 -19.09
C THR A 390 -3.61 -8.47 -17.88
N TYR A 391 -3.02 -8.83 -16.75
CA TYR A 391 -3.21 -8.13 -15.49
C TYR A 391 -2.38 -6.85 -15.38
N VAL A 392 -1.05 -6.92 -15.52
CA VAL A 392 -0.20 -5.71 -15.40
C VAL A 392 -0.53 -4.72 -16.51
N HIS A 393 -0.63 -5.20 -17.75
CA HIS A 393 -1.08 -4.38 -18.88
C HIS A 393 -2.47 -3.80 -18.65
N GLY A 394 -3.44 -4.63 -18.25
CA GLY A 394 -4.83 -4.22 -18.04
C GLY A 394 -4.99 -3.17 -16.95
N GLN A 395 -4.33 -3.33 -15.80
CA GLN A 395 -4.34 -2.34 -14.73
C GLN A 395 -3.61 -1.05 -15.14
N CYS A 396 -2.52 -1.15 -15.90
CA CYS A 396 -1.85 0.03 -16.45
C CYS A 396 -2.77 0.82 -17.40
N ALA A 397 -3.44 0.13 -18.33
CA ALA A 397 -4.39 0.75 -19.25
C ALA A 397 -5.61 1.36 -18.53
N ASP A 398 -6.12 0.71 -17.48
CA ASP A 398 -7.19 1.24 -16.63
C ASP A 398 -6.76 2.51 -15.90
N ALA A 399 -5.57 2.50 -15.29
CA ALA A 399 -5.01 3.66 -14.61
C ALA A 399 -4.77 4.82 -15.58
N LEU A 400 -4.17 4.58 -16.74
CA LEU A 400 -3.94 5.60 -17.78
C LEU A 400 -5.23 6.25 -18.26
N ARG A 401 -6.26 5.43 -18.53
CA ARG A 401 -7.60 5.94 -18.88
C ARG A 401 -8.20 6.76 -17.74
N GLY A 402 -8.07 6.28 -16.51
CA GLY A 402 -8.65 6.91 -15.33
C GLY A 402 -8.00 8.23 -14.94
N VAL A 403 -6.67 8.34 -15.04
CA VAL A 403 -5.95 9.61 -14.76
C VAL A 403 -6.04 10.59 -15.91
N ASN A 404 -6.39 10.13 -17.12
CA ASN A 404 -6.64 10.94 -18.30
C ASN A 404 -5.54 11.99 -18.57
N GLY A 405 -4.27 11.55 -18.49
CA GLY A 405 -3.09 12.39 -18.71
C GLY A 405 -2.77 13.42 -17.62
N LYS A 406 -3.57 13.53 -16.55
CA LYS A 406 -3.37 14.51 -15.46
C LYS A 406 -2.34 14.06 -14.40
N ALA A 407 -1.98 12.78 -14.40
CA ALA A 407 -0.95 12.22 -13.53
C ALA A 407 -0.13 11.16 -14.28
N LYS A 408 1.12 10.95 -13.87
CA LYS A 408 1.95 9.85 -14.39
C LYS A 408 1.51 8.52 -13.77
N VAL A 409 1.74 7.42 -14.49
CA VAL A 409 1.39 6.05 -14.06
C VAL A 409 2.66 5.23 -14.04
N TYR A 410 3.10 4.82 -12.85
CA TYR A 410 4.27 3.98 -12.64
C TYR A 410 3.85 2.63 -12.06
N MET A 411 3.93 1.54 -12.82
CA MET A 411 3.37 0.27 -12.35
C MET A 411 4.21 -0.34 -11.22
N GLY A 412 3.55 -0.72 -10.12
CA GLY A 412 4.18 -1.37 -8.98
C GLY A 412 4.35 -2.87 -9.21
N ILE A 413 5.51 -3.27 -9.75
CA ILE A 413 5.80 -4.66 -10.12
C ILE A 413 6.28 -5.44 -8.89
N GLY A 414 5.64 -6.57 -8.62
CA GLY A 414 6.09 -7.45 -7.53
C GLY A 414 7.29 -8.25 -8.00
N VAL A 415 8.44 -8.02 -7.40
CA VAL A 415 9.61 -8.89 -7.53
C VAL A 415 9.80 -9.51 -6.16
N ASP A 416 9.59 -10.83 -6.08
CA ASP A 416 9.67 -11.59 -4.84
C ASP A 416 8.80 -11.03 -3.70
N ALA A 417 7.61 -10.52 -4.03
CA ALA A 417 6.59 -10.24 -3.02
C ALA A 417 6.30 -11.54 -2.22
N PRO A 418 6.15 -11.44 -0.90
CA PRO A 418 6.31 -12.56 0.01
C PRO A 418 5.22 -13.61 -0.20
N ARG A 419 5.64 -14.86 -0.40
CA ARG A 419 4.72 -16.00 -0.43
C ARG A 419 4.36 -16.39 1.00
N THR A 420 3.09 -16.66 1.27
CA THR A 420 2.67 -17.22 2.57
C THR A 420 2.38 -18.71 2.51
N LYS A 421 2.34 -19.28 1.29
CA LYS A 421 2.05 -20.69 1.05
C LYS A 421 2.95 -21.30 -0.05
N PRO A 422 3.27 -22.60 0.03
CA PRO A 422 4.11 -23.28 -0.97
C PRO A 422 3.52 -23.33 -2.38
N GLU A 423 2.20 -23.23 -2.53
CA GLU A 423 1.51 -23.27 -3.81
C GLU A 423 1.45 -21.92 -4.53
N THR A 424 1.66 -20.79 -3.84
CA THR A 424 1.65 -19.46 -4.47
C THR A 424 2.66 -19.39 -5.59
N ALA A 425 2.31 -18.79 -6.73
CA ALA A 425 3.22 -18.68 -7.88
C ALA A 425 4.58 -18.12 -7.47
N LYS A 426 5.65 -18.73 -7.99
CA LYS A 426 7.02 -18.26 -7.74
C LYS A 426 7.35 -17.14 -8.70
N MET A 427 8.06 -16.13 -8.19
CA MET A 427 8.64 -15.10 -9.06
C MET A 427 9.73 -15.73 -9.95
N THR A 428 9.82 -15.25 -11.19
CA THR A 428 10.87 -15.66 -12.13
C THR A 428 11.39 -14.45 -12.91
N PRO A 429 12.58 -14.54 -13.53
CA PRO A 429 13.08 -13.47 -14.39
C PRO A 429 12.14 -13.18 -15.57
N ASP A 430 11.46 -14.21 -16.11
CA ASP A 430 10.48 -14.02 -17.19
C ASP A 430 9.26 -13.20 -16.75
N ILE A 431 8.73 -13.48 -15.56
CA ILE A 431 7.61 -12.69 -15.00
C ILE A 431 8.04 -11.22 -14.82
N ALA A 432 9.26 -10.97 -14.33
CA ALA A 432 9.79 -9.61 -14.18
C ALA A 432 9.89 -8.90 -15.53
N TYR A 433 10.52 -9.56 -16.52
CA TYR A 433 10.67 -9.08 -17.88
C TYR A 433 9.30 -8.73 -18.52
N ARG A 434 8.36 -9.69 -18.51
CA ARG A 434 7.04 -9.51 -19.11
C ARG A 434 6.24 -8.40 -18.42
N SER A 435 6.38 -8.22 -17.11
CA SER A 435 5.71 -7.14 -16.36
C SER A 435 6.19 -5.74 -16.77
N VAL A 436 7.49 -5.57 -16.98
CA VAL A 436 8.06 -4.31 -17.49
C VAL A 436 7.59 -4.07 -18.92
N MET A 437 7.71 -5.07 -19.79
CA MET A 437 7.25 -4.97 -21.18
C MET A 437 5.75 -4.66 -21.27
N ALA A 438 4.91 -5.34 -20.48
CA ALA A 438 3.47 -5.10 -20.39
C ALA A 438 3.14 -3.66 -19.98
N THR A 439 3.89 -3.11 -19.03
CA THR A 439 3.72 -1.72 -18.58
C THR A 439 3.95 -0.73 -19.72
N TYR A 440 5.09 -0.82 -20.41
CA TYR A 440 5.40 0.10 -21.52
C TYR A 440 4.50 -0.14 -22.73
N ARG A 441 4.09 -1.40 -22.99
CA ARG A 441 3.11 -1.70 -24.04
C ARG A 441 1.75 -1.04 -23.79
N ALA A 442 1.30 -0.97 -22.54
CA ALA A 442 0.07 -0.26 -22.20
C ALA A 442 0.19 1.28 -22.32
N GLY A 443 1.40 1.82 -22.47
CA GLY A 443 1.68 3.26 -22.44
C GLY A 443 2.02 3.80 -21.05
N GLY A 444 2.39 2.92 -20.11
CA GLY A 444 2.82 3.31 -18.77
C GLY A 444 4.09 4.16 -18.80
N HIS A 445 4.24 5.05 -17.81
CA HIS A 445 5.33 6.03 -17.78
C HIS A 445 6.61 5.51 -17.09
N GLY A 446 6.57 4.30 -16.54
CA GLY A 446 7.67 3.72 -15.79
C GLY A 446 7.20 2.60 -14.86
N VAL A 447 8.14 2.07 -14.08
CA VAL A 447 7.89 0.97 -13.13
C VAL A 447 8.50 1.29 -11.77
N VAL A 448 7.94 0.70 -10.72
CA VAL A 448 8.53 0.68 -9.38
C VAL A 448 8.59 -0.77 -8.91
N LEU A 449 9.80 -1.27 -8.70
CA LEU A 449 10.08 -2.62 -8.22
C LEU A 449 9.82 -2.69 -6.72
N ALA A 450 9.05 -3.69 -6.31
CA ALA A 450 8.39 -3.71 -5.02
C ALA A 450 8.18 -5.17 -4.52
N PRO A 451 7.99 -5.42 -3.22
CA PRO A 451 7.75 -4.45 -2.14
C PRO A 451 9.02 -3.94 -1.44
N ASN A 452 10.15 -4.65 -1.53
CA ASN A 452 11.40 -4.30 -0.84
C ASN A 452 12.60 -5.03 -1.47
N TYR A 453 13.64 -4.31 -1.86
CA TYR A 453 14.91 -4.85 -2.38
C TYR A 453 15.50 -5.94 -1.49
N ALA A 454 15.40 -5.80 -0.16
CA ALA A 454 15.92 -6.79 0.79
C ALA A 454 15.24 -8.18 0.71
N SER A 455 14.18 -8.33 -0.10
CA SER A 455 13.49 -9.59 -0.38
C SER A 455 13.65 -10.08 -1.82
N MET A 456 14.25 -9.29 -2.71
CA MET A 456 14.35 -9.58 -4.14
C MET A 456 15.58 -10.39 -4.45
N HIS A 457 15.48 -11.40 -5.32
CA HIS A 457 16.65 -12.01 -5.90
C HIS A 457 17.15 -11.15 -7.05
N LEU A 458 18.46 -10.85 -7.09
CA LEU A 458 19.10 -10.15 -8.19
C LEU A 458 18.92 -10.91 -9.51
N THR A 459 18.90 -12.25 -9.47
CA THR A 459 18.55 -13.09 -10.62
C THR A 459 17.16 -12.79 -11.19
N ASN A 460 16.15 -12.51 -10.36
CA ASN A 460 14.83 -12.07 -10.84
C ASN A 460 14.87 -10.63 -11.38
N LEU A 461 15.68 -9.76 -10.77
CA LEU A 461 15.91 -8.39 -11.26
C LEU A 461 16.63 -8.36 -12.61
N ASP A 462 17.41 -9.39 -12.98
CA ASP A 462 18.01 -9.49 -14.31
C ASP A 462 16.94 -9.56 -15.43
N GLY A 463 15.72 -10.03 -15.12
CA GLY A 463 14.59 -9.96 -16.02
C GLY A 463 14.14 -8.51 -16.30
N VAL A 464 14.16 -7.66 -15.29
CA VAL A 464 13.91 -6.20 -15.43
C VAL A 464 14.98 -5.59 -16.32
N ALA A 465 16.25 -5.87 -16.01
CA ALA A 465 17.40 -5.37 -16.74
C ALA A 465 17.31 -5.70 -18.24
N LYS A 466 16.99 -6.96 -18.57
CA LYS A 466 16.78 -7.42 -19.94
C LYS A 466 15.67 -6.63 -20.65
N ALA A 467 14.54 -6.40 -19.98
CA ALA A 467 13.45 -5.61 -20.57
C ALA A 467 13.89 -4.16 -20.83
N LEU A 468 14.64 -3.56 -19.91
CA LEU A 468 15.15 -2.20 -20.08
C LEU A 468 16.17 -2.08 -21.21
N ASP A 469 17.04 -3.07 -21.42
CA ASP A 469 17.95 -3.11 -22.58
C ASP A 469 17.18 -3.07 -23.90
N GLU A 470 16.16 -3.93 -24.05
CA GLU A 470 15.34 -4.01 -25.26
C GLU A 470 14.55 -2.72 -25.52
N LEU A 471 14.15 -2.04 -24.44
CA LEU A 471 13.48 -0.74 -24.48
C LEU A 471 14.44 0.43 -24.71
N GLY A 472 15.76 0.24 -24.61
CA GLY A 472 16.77 1.30 -24.72
C GLY A 472 16.83 2.21 -23.50
N LEU A 473 16.54 1.68 -22.32
CA LEU A 473 16.44 2.40 -21.05
C LEU A 473 17.56 2.06 -20.05
N ARG A 474 18.49 1.16 -20.36
CA ARG A 474 19.64 0.85 -19.49
C ARG A 474 20.95 1.25 -20.14
#